data_AF-A0A1J5NZ07-F1
#
_entry.id   AF-A0A1J5NZ07-F1
#
_cell.length_a   1.000
_cell.length_b   1.000
_cell.length_c   1.000
_cell.angle_alpha   90.00
_cell.angle_beta   90.00
_cell.angle_gamma   90.00
#
_symmetry.space_group_name_H-M   'P 1'
#
loop_
_entity.id
_entity.type
_entity.pdbx_description
1 polymer ?
#
loop_
_entity_poly.entity_id
_entity_poly.type
_entity_poly.pdbx_seq_one_letter_code
_entity_poly.pdbx_strand_id
1 'polypeptide(L)'
;MLFRLFIELNDLLTVTVCYNDSKEYSYNVVNAADKWLTKGVGDVRNIIGYPGYISPARHNHLIILFGFEVERTQRVIEKFEADIVSIGFGSEENSINSVHYAINQNRHKQLLNFNSNLNVFTLSLIDPKKTKANLIEQILKYPDTNVIIAAMNTKLSTVGAALAFRDNPDIQLCYVKANLYNIEGYSLAGENVYLFDVL
;
A
#
# COMPACT_ATOMS: atom_id res chain seq x y z
N MET A 1 0.70 5.37 14.79
CA MET A 1 1.01 5.97 16.11
C MET A 1 2.51 6.06 16.38
N LEU A 2 3.27 4.97 16.54
CA LEU A 2 4.71 5.05 16.86
C LEU A 2 5.54 5.80 15.79
N PHE A 3 5.33 5.49 14.51
CA PHE A 3 6.05 6.16 13.43
C PHE A 3 5.71 7.66 13.32
N ARG A 4 4.50 8.07 13.72
CA ARG A 4 4.12 9.48 13.78
C ARG A 4 4.89 10.22 14.87
N LEU A 5 5.02 9.62 16.05
CA LEU A 5 5.82 10.20 17.13
C LEU A 5 7.26 10.42 16.69
N PHE A 6 7.84 9.47 15.96
CA PHE A 6 9.18 9.62 15.40
C PHE A 6 9.27 10.76 14.39
N ILE A 7 8.28 10.90 13.52
CA ILE A 7 8.18 12.04 12.59
C ILE A 7 8.15 13.37 13.35
N GLU A 8 7.38 13.45 14.44
CA GLU A 8 7.26 14.67 15.26
C GLU A 8 8.54 14.98 16.08
N LEU A 9 9.42 13.99 16.27
CA LEU A 9 10.67 14.11 17.03
C LEU A 9 11.92 14.05 16.14
N ASN A 10 11.78 14.23 14.82
CA ASN A 10 12.85 14.03 13.84
C ASN A 10 14.09 14.91 14.08
N ASP A 11 13.92 16.13 14.62
CA ASP A 11 15.03 17.03 14.94
C ASP A 11 15.92 16.50 16.08
N LEU A 12 15.49 15.45 16.78
CA LEU A 12 16.18 14.85 17.92
C LEU A 12 16.61 13.40 17.68
N LEU A 13 16.19 12.78 16.58
CA LEU A 13 16.34 11.34 16.36
C LEU A 13 16.60 11.04 14.88
N THR A 14 17.67 10.29 14.61
CA THR A 14 17.81 9.59 13.34
C THR A 14 17.00 8.29 13.39
N VAL A 15 16.16 8.07 12.39
CA VAL A 15 15.33 6.86 12.31
C VAL A 15 15.72 6.04 11.09
N THR A 16 16.36 4.92 11.37
CA THR A 16 16.69 3.91 10.37
C THR A 16 15.65 2.79 10.40
N VAL A 17 15.03 2.53 9.26
CA VAL A 17 14.13 1.39 9.06
C VAL A 17 14.95 0.22 8.52
N CYS A 18 14.84 -0.92 9.19
CA CYS A 18 15.39 -2.20 8.75
C CYS A 18 14.24 -3.10 8.29
N TYR A 19 14.34 -3.63 7.07
CA TYR A 19 13.33 -4.51 6.48
C TYR A 19 14.00 -5.72 5.83
N ASN A 20 13.67 -6.92 6.32
CA ASN A 20 14.01 -8.16 5.65
C ASN A 20 12.94 -8.48 4.60
N ASP A 21 13.34 -8.84 3.40
CA ASP A 21 12.42 -9.27 2.37
C ASP A 21 11.83 -10.66 2.63
N SER A 22 10.91 -11.04 1.74
CA SER A 22 10.30 -12.36 1.74
C SER A 22 10.80 -13.11 0.52
N LYS A 23 11.44 -14.26 0.77
CA LYS A 23 11.86 -15.20 -0.27
C LYS A 23 10.66 -15.71 -1.04
N GLU A 24 9.62 -16.07 -0.30
CA GLU A 24 8.43 -16.70 -0.83
C GLU A 24 7.21 -16.38 0.03
N TYR A 25 6.08 -16.09 -0.62
CA TYR A 25 4.78 -15.97 0.00
C TYR A 25 3.95 -17.24 -0.21
N SER A 26 3.10 -17.58 0.78
CA SER A 26 2.22 -18.76 0.73
C SER A 26 2.99 -20.04 0.41
N TYR A 27 4.12 -20.27 1.10
CA TYR A 27 5.09 -21.35 0.80
C TYR A 27 4.54 -22.76 1.04
N ASN A 28 3.41 -22.86 1.74
CA ASN A 28 2.66 -24.12 1.92
C ASN A 28 1.77 -24.46 0.72
N VAL A 29 1.71 -23.61 -0.31
CA VAL A 29 0.89 -23.82 -1.51
C VAL A 29 1.78 -23.90 -2.75
N VAL A 30 1.75 -25.04 -3.43
CA VAL A 30 2.60 -25.34 -4.59
C VAL A 30 2.15 -24.58 -5.85
N ASN A 31 0.84 -24.53 -6.12
CA ASN A 31 0.30 -23.87 -7.30
C ASN A 31 0.26 -22.35 -7.10
N ALA A 32 0.91 -21.60 -7.99
CA ALA A 32 0.98 -20.14 -7.95
C ALA A 32 -0.40 -19.46 -8.00
N ALA A 33 -1.37 -20.05 -8.69
CA ALA A 33 -2.73 -19.51 -8.79
C ALA A 33 -3.48 -19.57 -7.46
N ASP A 34 -3.18 -20.56 -6.62
CA ASP A 34 -3.87 -20.82 -5.35
C ASP A 34 -3.19 -20.13 -4.16
N LYS A 35 -2.02 -19.50 -4.37
CA LYS A 35 -1.28 -18.81 -3.32
C LYS A 35 -2.11 -17.71 -2.70
N TRP A 36 -2.17 -17.68 -1.36
CA TRP A 36 -2.96 -16.68 -0.64
C TRP A 36 -2.26 -16.27 0.66
N LEU A 37 -2.43 -15.00 1.01
CA LEU A 37 -1.86 -14.42 2.23
C LEU A 37 -2.93 -14.22 3.30
N THR A 38 -4.05 -13.64 2.89
CA THR A 38 -5.21 -13.44 3.75
C THR A 38 -6.49 -13.77 2.99
N LYS A 39 -7.57 -14.05 3.74
CA LYS A 39 -8.90 -14.36 3.21
C LYS A 39 -9.96 -13.58 3.97
N GLY A 40 -10.99 -13.18 3.24
CA GLY A 40 -12.10 -12.39 3.76
C GLY A 40 -11.69 -10.95 4.10
N VAL A 41 -12.65 -10.05 3.95
CA VAL A 41 -12.45 -8.63 4.22
C VAL A 41 -13.21 -8.24 5.47
N GLY A 42 -12.50 -7.68 6.44
CA GLY A 42 -13.09 -7.09 7.64
C GLY A 42 -13.37 -5.61 7.45
N ASP A 43 -13.38 -4.86 8.55
CA ASP A 43 -13.57 -3.42 8.48
C ASP A 43 -12.39 -2.71 7.83
N VAL A 44 -12.69 -1.76 6.94
CA VAL A 44 -11.79 -0.65 6.63
C VAL A 44 -11.84 0.36 7.79
N ARG A 45 -10.66 0.68 8.34
CA ARG A 45 -10.49 1.55 9.51
C ARG A 45 -9.49 2.66 9.21
N ASN A 46 -9.71 3.82 9.83
CA ASN A 46 -8.73 4.90 9.82
C ASN A 46 -7.55 4.54 10.73
N ILE A 47 -6.34 4.95 10.33
CA ILE A 47 -5.15 4.73 11.14
C ILE A 47 -5.05 5.87 12.16
N ILE A 48 -5.01 5.50 13.44
CA ILE A 48 -4.83 6.48 14.53
C ILE A 48 -3.49 7.22 14.33
N GLY A 49 -3.58 8.54 14.29
CA GLY A 49 -2.48 9.45 13.99
C GLY A 49 -2.44 9.92 12.53
N TYR A 50 -3.26 9.37 11.64
CA TYR A 50 -3.29 9.76 10.22
C TYR A 50 -4.72 10.04 9.74
N PRO A 51 -5.45 10.96 10.42
CA PRO A 51 -6.88 11.17 10.16
C PRO A 51 -7.14 11.85 8.81
N GLY A 52 -6.19 12.60 8.27
CA GLY A 52 -6.40 13.47 7.12
C GLY A 52 -7.39 14.61 7.40
N TYR A 53 -7.72 15.34 6.34
CA TYR A 53 -8.79 16.33 6.34
C TYR A 53 -9.74 16.05 5.17
N ILE A 54 -11.01 15.79 5.51
CA ILE A 54 -12.05 15.46 4.54
C ILE A 54 -13.10 16.58 4.55
N SER A 55 -13.27 17.22 3.40
CA SER A 55 -14.27 18.25 3.16
C SER A 55 -15.45 17.67 2.38
N PRO A 56 -16.71 17.79 2.87
CA PRO A 56 -17.89 17.37 2.11
C PRO A 56 -18.07 18.10 0.76
N ALA A 57 -17.41 19.24 0.56
CA ALA A 57 -17.47 20.02 -0.67
C ALA A 57 -16.47 19.55 -1.74
N ARG A 58 -15.61 18.58 -1.44
CA ARG A 58 -14.59 18.06 -2.35
C ARG A 58 -14.91 16.63 -2.75
N HIS A 59 -14.54 16.26 -3.97
CA HIS A 59 -14.59 14.87 -4.43
C HIS A 59 -13.55 14.01 -3.69
N ASN A 60 -13.84 12.72 -3.54
CA ASN A 60 -12.94 11.76 -2.90
C ASN A 60 -12.02 11.11 -3.93
N HIS A 61 -10.72 11.14 -3.65
CA HIS A 61 -9.69 10.42 -4.37
C HIS A 61 -9.12 9.31 -3.50
N LEU A 62 -9.49 8.07 -3.86
CA LEU A 62 -8.97 6.87 -3.22
C LEU A 62 -7.73 6.36 -3.96
N ILE A 63 -6.60 6.33 -3.27
CA ILE A 63 -5.35 5.76 -3.77
C ILE A 63 -5.10 4.43 -3.04
N ILE A 64 -4.95 3.33 -3.78
CA ILE A 64 -4.67 2.01 -3.23
C ILE A 64 -3.27 1.58 -3.66
N LEU A 65 -2.40 1.33 -2.69
CA LEU A 65 -1.10 0.70 -2.93
C LEU A 65 -1.37 -0.79 -3.06
N PHE A 66 -1.54 -1.28 -4.29
CA PHE A 66 -2.02 -2.63 -4.53
C PHE A 66 -0.90 -3.65 -4.31
N GLY A 67 -1.10 -4.53 -3.33
CA GLY A 67 -0.27 -5.71 -3.10
C GLY A 67 -0.78 -6.90 -3.86
N PHE A 68 -1.19 -7.95 -3.17
CA PHE A 68 -1.59 -9.22 -3.79
C PHE A 68 -3.10 -9.49 -3.74
N GLU A 69 -3.92 -8.63 -3.14
CA GLU A 69 -5.21 -9.06 -2.58
C GLU A 69 -6.40 -8.42 -3.29
N VAL A 70 -6.81 -9.02 -4.42
CA VAL A 70 -7.88 -8.51 -5.29
C VAL A 70 -9.19 -8.28 -4.53
N GLU A 71 -9.68 -9.28 -3.79
CA GLU A 71 -10.95 -9.20 -3.05
C GLU A 71 -10.95 -8.06 -2.02
N ARG A 72 -9.84 -7.92 -1.27
CA ARG A 72 -9.69 -6.84 -0.28
C ARG A 72 -9.68 -5.49 -0.98
N THR A 73 -9.01 -5.37 -2.12
CA THR A 73 -9.01 -4.13 -2.90
C THR A 73 -10.39 -3.77 -3.42
N GLN A 74 -11.14 -4.73 -3.98
CA GLN A 74 -12.52 -4.48 -4.43
C GLN A 74 -13.41 -3.96 -3.30
N ARG A 75 -13.31 -4.58 -2.13
CA ARG A 75 -14.11 -4.16 -0.97
C ARG A 75 -13.78 -2.74 -0.49
N VAL A 76 -12.53 -2.29 -0.63
CA VAL A 76 -12.15 -0.90 -0.33
C VAL A 76 -12.81 0.05 -1.31
N ILE A 77 -12.74 -0.28 -2.61
CA ILE A 77 -13.36 0.52 -3.67
C ILE A 77 -14.86 0.65 -3.41
N GLU A 78 -15.55 -0.47 -3.17
CA GLU A 78 -16.98 -0.51 -2.84
C GLU A 78 -17.33 0.27 -1.58
N LYS A 79 -16.49 0.22 -0.53
CA LYS A 79 -16.83 0.84 0.75
C LYS A 79 -16.65 2.35 0.74
N PHE A 80 -15.66 2.86 0.01
CA PHE A 80 -15.41 4.30 -0.06
C PHE A 80 -16.21 5.01 -1.13
N GLU A 81 -16.67 4.29 -2.18
CA GLU A 81 -17.43 4.86 -3.30
C GLU A 81 -16.80 6.16 -3.82
N ALA A 82 -15.47 6.19 -3.91
CA ALA A 82 -14.73 7.39 -4.25
C ALA A 82 -14.97 7.79 -5.71
N ASP A 83 -15.06 9.11 -5.97
CA ASP A 83 -15.22 9.65 -7.31
C ASP A 83 -14.05 9.27 -8.23
N ILE A 84 -12.85 9.19 -7.65
CA ILE A 84 -11.62 8.87 -8.35
C ILE A 84 -10.93 7.74 -7.61
N VAL A 85 -10.60 6.67 -8.33
CA VAL A 85 -9.81 5.56 -7.80
C VAL A 85 -8.50 5.46 -8.57
N SER A 86 -7.38 5.48 -7.85
CA SER A 86 -6.05 5.25 -8.39
C SER A 86 -5.41 4.02 -7.76
N ILE A 87 -4.87 3.13 -8.59
CA ILE A 87 -4.18 1.93 -8.16
C ILE A 87 -2.70 2.04 -8.48
N GLY A 88 -1.89 1.95 -7.44
CA GLY A 88 -0.44 1.97 -7.51
C GLY A 88 0.12 0.56 -7.52
N PHE A 89 0.86 0.23 -8.58
CA PHE A 89 1.51 -1.07 -8.74
C PHE A 89 3.03 -0.96 -8.61
N GLY A 90 3.67 -2.02 -8.12
CA GLY A 90 5.13 -2.09 -8.14
C GLY A 90 5.68 -2.19 -9.56
N SER A 91 6.76 -1.47 -9.87
CA SER A 91 7.48 -1.66 -11.14
C SER A 91 8.21 -3.02 -11.18
N GLU A 92 8.41 -3.55 -12.38
CA GLU A 92 9.20 -4.75 -12.63
C GLU A 92 10.63 -4.63 -12.08
N GLU A 93 11.21 -3.44 -12.26
CA GLU A 93 12.55 -3.03 -11.84
C GLU A 93 12.74 -3.07 -10.31
N ASN A 94 11.65 -3.03 -9.57
CA ASN A 94 11.61 -3.04 -8.10
C ASN A 94 10.92 -4.31 -7.56
N SER A 95 10.69 -5.32 -8.40
CA SER A 95 10.19 -6.60 -7.94
C SER A 95 11.35 -7.44 -7.40
N ILE A 96 11.27 -7.79 -6.12
CA ILE A 96 12.26 -8.61 -5.41
C ILE A 96 12.40 -10.01 -6.09
N ASN A 97 11.36 -10.47 -6.80
CA ASN A 97 11.34 -11.79 -7.45
C ASN A 97 10.46 -11.74 -8.73
N SER A 98 10.95 -12.30 -9.84
CA SER A 98 10.23 -12.37 -11.12
C SER A 98 8.96 -13.23 -11.07
N VAL A 99 8.92 -14.26 -10.23
CA VAL A 99 7.73 -15.09 -9.97
C VAL A 99 6.67 -14.28 -9.23
N HIS A 100 7.06 -13.51 -8.22
CA HIS A 100 6.14 -12.62 -7.50
C HIS A 100 5.58 -11.55 -8.43
N TYR A 101 6.40 -11.02 -9.35
CA TYR A 101 5.94 -10.07 -10.36
C TYR A 101 4.90 -10.69 -11.30
N ALA A 102 5.12 -11.90 -11.81
CA ALA A 102 4.18 -12.57 -12.70
C ALA A 102 2.82 -12.85 -12.01
N ILE A 103 2.85 -13.30 -10.75
CA ILE A 103 1.63 -13.46 -9.94
C ILE A 103 0.93 -12.11 -9.79
N ASN A 104 1.69 -11.05 -9.48
CA ASN A 104 1.12 -9.74 -9.25
C ASN A 104 0.49 -9.15 -10.52
N GLN A 105 1.16 -9.28 -11.67
CA GLN A 105 0.64 -8.90 -12.98
C GLN A 105 -0.68 -9.58 -13.32
N ASN A 106 -0.82 -10.88 -13.04
CA ASN A 106 -2.08 -11.58 -13.24
C ASN A 106 -3.19 -11.03 -12.34
N ARG A 107 -2.88 -10.68 -11.09
CA ARG A 107 -3.84 -10.07 -10.17
C ARG A 107 -4.18 -8.63 -10.54
N HIS A 108 -3.23 -7.86 -11.08
CA HIS A 108 -3.48 -6.53 -11.64
C HIS A 108 -4.50 -6.63 -12.77
N LYS A 109 -4.29 -7.56 -13.72
CA LYS A 109 -5.22 -7.80 -14.83
C LYS A 109 -6.61 -8.21 -14.33
N GLN A 110 -6.68 -9.11 -13.35
CA GLN A 110 -7.95 -9.48 -12.71
C GLN A 110 -8.67 -8.25 -12.12
N LEU A 111 -7.98 -7.41 -11.35
CA LEU A 111 -8.56 -6.21 -10.75
C LEU A 111 -9.09 -5.22 -11.80
N LEU A 112 -8.33 -4.99 -12.88
CA LEU A 112 -8.72 -4.09 -13.97
C LEU A 112 -9.91 -4.62 -14.76
N ASN A 113 -10.05 -5.94 -14.90
CA ASN A 113 -11.23 -6.55 -15.54
C ASN A 113 -12.50 -6.31 -14.71
N PHE A 114 -12.40 -6.26 -13.38
CA PHE A 114 -13.52 -5.95 -12.51
C PHE A 114 -13.85 -4.45 -12.44
N ASN A 115 -12.89 -3.58 -12.76
CA ASN A 115 -13.03 -2.14 -12.61
C ASN A 115 -12.35 -1.43 -13.80
N SER A 116 -13.12 -1.13 -14.84
CA SER A 116 -12.60 -0.53 -16.08
C SER A 116 -12.12 0.92 -15.93
N ASN A 117 -12.55 1.63 -14.88
CA ASN A 117 -12.35 3.07 -14.73
C ASN A 117 -11.23 3.41 -13.71
N LEU A 118 -10.32 2.47 -13.45
CA LEU A 118 -9.20 2.68 -12.52
C LEU A 118 -8.07 3.47 -13.18
N ASN A 119 -7.59 4.49 -12.47
CA ASN A 119 -6.37 5.19 -12.86
C ASN A 119 -5.16 4.40 -12.36
N VAL A 120 -4.26 3.99 -13.25
CA VAL A 120 -3.11 3.17 -12.88
C VAL A 120 -1.85 4.01 -12.82
N PHE A 121 -1.02 3.78 -11.81
CA PHE A 121 0.33 4.36 -11.71
C PHE A 121 1.32 3.38 -11.12
N THR A 122 2.61 3.70 -11.25
CA THR A 122 3.71 2.88 -10.76
C THR A 122 4.30 3.48 -9.50
N LEU A 123 4.67 2.64 -8.54
CA LEU A 123 5.35 3.03 -7.30
C LEU A 123 6.53 2.12 -6.96
N SER A 124 7.45 2.64 -6.15
CA SER A 124 8.52 1.82 -5.59
C SER A 124 7.99 0.88 -4.49
N LEU A 125 8.44 -0.37 -4.48
CA LEU A 125 8.13 -1.33 -3.40
C LEU A 125 9.25 -1.45 -2.35
N ILE A 126 10.41 -0.90 -2.66
CA ILE A 126 11.64 -1.06 -1.88
C ILE A 126 12.19 0.27 -1.36
N ASP A 127 11.80 1.42 -1.92
CA ASP A 127 12.30 2.73 -1.49
C ASP A 127 11.13 3.60 -0.98
N PRO A 128 11.03 3.83 0.34
CA PRO A 128 9.98 4.66 0.92
C PRO A 128 9.97 6.11 0.42
N LYS A 129 11.14 6.71 0.13
CA LYS A 129 11.25 8.10 -0.35
C LYS A 129 10.75 8.21 -1.80
N LYS A 130 11.11 7.24 -2.64
CA LYS A 130 10.54 7.15 -4.00
C LYS A 130 9.03 6.89 -3.96
N THR A 131 8.57 5.98 -3.09
CA THR A 131 7.13 5.74 -2.91
C THR A 131 6.39 7.02 -2.57
N LYS A 132 6.90 7.81 -1.62
CA LYS A 132 6.36 9.13 -1.30
C LYS A 132 6.26 10.01 -2.54
N ALA A 133 7.35 10.15 -3.30
CA ALA A 133 7.36 10.97 -4.51
C ALA A 133 6.30 10.51 -5.52
N ASN A 134 6.16 9.20 -5.75
CA ASN A 134 5.13 8.64 -6.63
C ASN A 134 3.71 8.96 -6.15
N LEU A 135 3.46 8.89 -4.83
CA LEU A 135 2.16 9.24 -4.26
C LEU A 135 1.85 10.73 -4.42
N ILE A 136 2.82 11.61 -4.16
CA ILE A 136 2.64 13.06 -4.34
C ILE A 136 2.36 13.40 -5.80
N GLU A 137 3.10 12.81 -6.75
CA GLU A 137 2.85 12.98 -8.18
C GLU A 137 1.42 12.55 -8.55
N GLN A 138 0.94 11.43 -8.01
CA GLN A 138 -0.41 10.95 -8.30
C GLN A 138 -1.49 11.84 -7.69
N ILE A 139 -1.27 12.37 -6.48
CA ILE A 139 -2.19 13.30 -5.82
C ILE A 139 -2.32 14.60 -6.63
N LEU A 140 -1.19 15.13 -7.13
CA LEU A 140 -1.17 16.37 -7.89
C LEU A 140 -1.93 16.31 -9.23
N LYS A 141 -2.24 15.11 -9.75
CA LYS A 141 -3.08 14.95 -10.94
C LYS A 141 -4.56 15.28 -10.70
N TYR A 142 -5.00 15.25 -9.45
CA TYR A 142 -6.40 15.49 -9.06
C TYR A 142 -6.45 16.53 -7.93
N PRO A 143 -6.15 17.80 -8.24
CA PRO A 143 -6.21 18.88 -7.25
C PRO A 143 -7.63 19.03 -6.67
N ASP A 144 -7.72 19.64 -5.50
CA ASP A 144 -8.98 19.93 -4.79
C ASP A 144 -9.83 18.70 -4.42
N THR A 145 -9.19 17.54 -4.29
CA THR A 145 -9.82 16.30 -3.81
C THR A 145 -9.47 16.00 -2.35
N ASN A 146 -10.36 15.27 -1.68
CA ASN A 146 -10.06 14.61 -0.43
C ASN A 146 -9.22 13.36 -0.72
N VAL A 147 -8.00 13.30 -0.22
CA VAL A 147 -7.09 12.18 -0.52
C VAL A 147 -7.17 11.12 0.57
N ILE A 148 -7.51 9.90 0.17
CA ILE A 148 -7.57 8.72 1.05
C ILE A 148 -6.59 7.68 0.50
N ILE A 149 -5.64 7.22 1.31
CA ILE A 149 -4.66 6.22 0.92
C ILE A 149 -4.89 4.91 1.68
N ALA A 150 -5.09 3.82 0.95
CA ALA A 150 -5.11 2.45 1.47
C ALA A 150 -3.75 1.79 1.19
N ALA A 151 -2.89 1.72 2.21
CA ALA A 151 -1.57 1.09 2.11
C ALA A 151 -1.68 -0.44 2.22
N MET A 152 -1.85 -1.13 1.09
CA MET A 152 -2.15 -2.57 1.02
C MET A 152 -1.04 -3.40 0.35
N ASN A 153 0.20 -2.89 0.35
CA ASN A 153 1.35 -3.56 -0.24
C ASN A 153 2.48 -3.74 0.81
N THR A 154 3.74 -3.51 0.45
CA THR A 154 4.89 -3.79 1.32
C THR A 154 4.92 -2.88 2.55
N LYS A 155 5.65 -3.31 3.58
CA LYS A 155 5.90 -2.47 4.76
C LYS A 155 6.64 -1.18 4.36
N LEU A 156 7.56 -1.26 3.40
CA LEU A 156 8.32 -0.11 2.90
C LEU A 156 7.43 0.88 2.15
N SER A 157 6.52 0.42 1.29
CA SER A 157 5.58 1.33 0.64
C SER A 157 4.61 1.97 1.64
N THR A 158 4.28 1.27 2.73
CA THR A 158 3.50 1.80 3.85
C THR A 158 4.24 2.93 4.59
N VAL A 159 5.55 2.78 4.81
CA VAL A 159 6.40 3.87 5.32
C VAL A 159 6.38 5.05 4.35
N GLY A 160 6.44 4.81 3.04
CA GLY A 160 6.31 5.85 2.02
C GLY A 160 5.00 6.63 2.11
N ALA A 161 3.87 5.96 2.33
CA ALA A 161 2.59 6.63 2.55
C ALA A 161 2.58 7.48 3.83
N ALA A 162 3.21 7.02 4.90
CA ALA A 162 3.36 7.81 6.12
C ALA A 162 4.28 9.04 5.93
N LEU A 163 5.33 8.93 5.12
CA LEU A 163 6.18 10.06 4.74
C LEU A 163 5.46 11.06 3.81
N ALA A 164 4.51 10.60 2.99
CA ALA A 164 3.65 11.48 2.20
C ALA A 164 2.70 12.27 3.11
N PHE A 165 2.09 11.62 4.11
CA PHE A 165 1.26 12.29 5.10
C PHE A 165 2.01 13.38 5.87
N ARG A 166 3.27 13.13 6.26
CA ARG A 166 4.08 14.11 7.00
C ARG A 166 4.15 15.45 6.28
N ASP A 167 4.38 15.40 4.97
CA ASP A 167 4.54 16.59 4.13
C ASP A 167 3.18 17.14 3.66
N ASN A 168 2.11 16.35 3.78
CA ASN A 168 0.76 16.71 3.38
C ASN A 168 -0.28 16.10 4.35
N PRO A 169 -0.54 16.76 5.49
CA PRO A 169 -1.35 16.21 6.59
C PRO A 169 -2.85 16.11 6.28
N ASP A 170 -3.30 16.64 5.13
CA ASP A 170 -4.67 16.48 4.64
C ASP A 170 -4.94 15.05 4.15
N ILE A 171 -3.89 14.26 3.89
CA ILE A 171 -4.00 12.87 3.48
C ILE A 171 -4.58 12.02 4.61
N GLN A 172 -5.65 11.27 4.35
CA GLN A 172 -6.14 10.24 5.26
C GLN A 172 -5.47 8.90 4.96
N LEU A 173 -4.92 8.23 5.98
CA LEU A 173 -4.47 6.85 5.83
C LEU A 173 -5.49 5.88 6.43
N CYS A 174 -5.81 4.83 5.67
CA CYS A 174 -6.67 3.75 6.10
C CYS A 174 -6.01 2.39 5.95
N TYR A 175 -6.50 1.43 6.74
CA TYR A 175 -6.09 0.04 6.70
C TYR A 175 -7.32 -0.86 6.60
N VAL A 176 -7.18 -1.93 5.82
CA VAL A 176 -8.22 -2.93 5.59
C VAL A 176 -7.89 -4.15 6.42
N LYS A 177 -8.71 -4.46 7.42
CA LYS A 177 -8.49 -5.67 8.22
C LYS A 177 -8.78 -6.90 7.37
N ALA A 178 -7.90 -7.90 7.43
CA ALA A 178 -8.21 -9.23 6.95
C ALA A 178 -8.88 -10.06 8.05
N ASN A 179 -9.81 -10.94 7.67
CA ASN A 179 -10.49 -11.82 8.62
C ASN A 179 -9.65 -13.05 8.96
N LEU A 180 -8.93 -13.60 7.97
CA LEU A 180 -8.12 -14.79 8.10
C LEU A 180 -6.73 -14.56 7.52
N TYR A 181 -5.71 -15.12 8.15
CA TYR A 181 -4.32 -15.11 7.68
C TYR A 181 -3.87 -16.55 7.42
N ASN A 182 -3.03 -16.75 6.41
CA ASN A 182 -2.34 -18.02 6.19
C ASN A 182 -1.22 -18.21 7.22
N ILE A 183 -1.56 -18.46 8.48
CA ILE A 183 -0.60 -18.51 9.60
C ILE A 183 0.48 -19.59 9.35
N GLU A 184 0.11 -20.71 8.76
CA GLU A 184 1.01 -21.85 8.52
C GLU A 184 2.02 -21.62 7.40
N GLY A 185 1.73 -20.72 6.45
CA GLY A 185 2.52 -20.57 5.23
C GLY A 185 2.75 -19.13 4.77
N TYR A 186 2.48 -18.13 5.61
CA TYR A 186 2.38 -16.72 5.21
C TYR A 186 3.57 -16.27 4.35
N SER A 187 4.79 -16.39 4.89
CA SER A 187 6.01 -16.02 4.20
C SER A 187 7.23 -16.74 4.76
N LEU A 188 8.19 -17.07 3.89
CA LEU A 188 9.56 -17.38 4.26
C LEU A 188 10.41 -16.11 4.19
N ALA A 189 11.21 -15.87 5.22
CA ALA A 189 12.19 -14.79 5.21
C ALA A 189 13.17 -14.95 4.06
N GLY A 190 13.51 -13.84 3.41
CA GLY A 190 14.59 -13.80 2.44
C GLY A 190 15.94 -13.53 3.08
N GLU A 191 16.92 -13.33 2.20
CA GLU A 191 18.32 -13.14 2.56
C GLU A 191 18.75 -11.67 2.43
N ASN A 192 17.89 -10.80 1.89
CA ASN A 192 18.22 -9.40 1.69
C ASN A 192 17.61 -8.54 2.81
N VAL A 193 18.46 -7.72 3.41
CA VAL A 193 18.04 -6.70 4.37
C VAL A 193 18.21 -5.33 3.76
N TYR A 194 17.13 -4.56 3.76
CA TYR A 194 17.13 -3.18 3.33
C TYR A 194 17.20 -2.24 4.54
N LEU A 195 18.08 -1.26 4.44
CA LEU A 195 18.32 -0.23 5.46
C LEU A 195 18.06 1.15 4.84
N PHE A 196 17.18 1.92 5.47
CA PHE A 196 16.84 3.26 5.01
C PHE A 196 16.74 4.24 6.16
N ASP A 197 17.46 5.35 6.03
CA ASP A 197 17.27 6.51 6.89
C ASP A 197 16.07 7.31 6.37
N VAL A 198 15.03 7.40 7.21
CA VAL A 198 13.74 8.01 6.84
C VAL A 198 13.46 9.31 7.58
N LEU A 199 14.15 9.57 8.68
CA LEU A 199 14.13 10.80 9.47
C LEU A 199 15.54 11.11 9.97
#